data_AF-A0A7J9XWB7-F1
#
_entry.id   AF-A0A7J9XWB7-F1
#
_cell.length_a   1.000
_cell.length_b   1.000
_cell.length_c   1.000
_cell.angle_alpha   90.00
_cell.angle_beta   90.00
_cell.angle_gamma   90.00
#
_symmetry.space_group_name_H-M   'P 1'
#
loop_
_entity.id
_entity.type
_entity.pdbx_description
1 polymer ?
#
loop_
_entity_poly.entity_id
_entity_poly.type
_entity_poly.pdbx_seq_one_letter_code
_entity_poly.pdbx_strand_id
1 'polypeptide(L)'
;MIHPEELTADNWRAANTALLAKTLAEFCYEQLLEPQPDGDTYVTAVDDGVAYRFRARRGSFDCWHVDADSVRRVAADGNEAEP
;
A
#
# COMPACT_ATOMS: atom_id res chain seq x y z
N MET A 1 -12.80 29.27 2.22
CA MET A 1 -13.35 27.93 1.92
C MET A 1 -13.58 27.26 3.26
N ILE A 2 -14.83 26.98 3.64
CA ILE A 2 -15.12 26.27 4.89
C ILE A 2 -15.06 24.77 4.56
N HIS A 3 -14.15 24.06 5.22
CA HIS A 3 -14.09 22.61 5.21
C HIS A 3 -14.64 22.07 6.53
N PRO A 4 -15.27 20.88 6.55
CA PRO A 4 -15.63 20.19 7.79
C PRO A 4 -14.47 20.13 8.78
N GLU A 5 -14.75 20.24 10.08
CA GLU A 5 -13.72 20.23 11.14
C GLU A 5 -12.92 18.91 11.16
N GLU A 6 -13.52 17.84 10.64
CA GLU A 6 -12.92 16.50 10.57
C GLU A 6 -11.85 16.37 9.47
N LEU A 7 -11.77 17.31 8.51
CA LEU A 7 -10.75 17.32 7.46
C LEU A 7 -9.42 17.88 7.97
N THR A 8 -8.89 17.24 9.01
CA THR A 8 -7.55 17.49 9.54
C THR A 8 -6.51 16.73 8.73
N ALA A 9 -5.26 17.19 8.75
CA ALA A 9 -4.15 16.50 8.09
C ALA A 9 -3.97 15.07 8.61
N ASP A 10 -4.20 14.84 9.90
CA ASP A 10 -4.03 13.53 10.53
C ASP A 10 -5.14 12.56 10.12
N ASN A 11 -6.39 13.02 10.11
CA ASN A 11 -7.51 12.21 9.61
C ASN A 11 -7.36 11.90 8.13
N TRP A 12 -6.89 12.86 7.34
CA TRP A 12 -6.60 12.65 5.92
C TRP A 12 -5.52 11.60 5.71
N ARG A 13 -4.40 11.68 6.45
CA ARG A 13 -3.33 10.68 6.38
C ARG A 13 -3.84 9.29 6.77
N ALA A 14 -4.56 9.17 7.90
CA ALA A 14 -5.10 7.91 8.36
C ALA A 14 -6.06 7.27 7.33
N ALA A 15 -6.95 8.07 6.75
CA ALA A 15 -7.88 7.61 5.72
C ALA A 15 -7.14 7.13 4.46
N ASN A 16 -6.13 7.87 4.00
CA ASN A 16 -5.35 7.49 2.83
C ASN A 16 -4.51 6.23 3.06
N THR A 17 -3.89 6.09 4.23
CA THR A 17 -3.12 4.89 4.61
C THR A 17 -4.02 3.65 4.65
N ALA A 18 -5.22 3.76 5.25
CA ALA A 18 -6.19 2.66 5.28
C ALA A 18 -6.72 2.31 3.88
N LEU A 19 -7.03 3.32 3.06
CA LEU A 19 -7.50 3.13 1.69
C LEU A 19 -6.44 2.45 0.84
N LEU A 20 -5.19 2.93 0.89
CA LEU A 20 -4.08 2.38 0.11
C LEU A 20 -3.80 0.91 0.46
N ALA A 21 -3.79 0.57 1.76
CA ALA A 21 -3.61 -0.81 2.19
C ALA A 21 -4.71 -1.74 1.65
N LYS A 22 -5.97 -1.27 1.66
CA LYS A 22 -7.09 -2.01 1.08
C LYS A 22 -6.95 -2.16 -0.43
N THR A 23 -6.62 -1.07 -1.14
CA THR A 23 -6.43 -1.11 -2.59
C THR A 23 -5.35 -2.12 -2.99
N LEU A 24 -4.20 -2.10 -2.31
CA LEU A 24 -3.14 -3.09 -2.53
C LEU A 24 -3.64 -4.52 -2.29
N ALA A 25 -4.37 -4.76 -1.19
CA ALA A 25 -4.90 -6.08 -0.88
C ALA A 25 -5.87 -6.62 -1.95
N GLU A 26 -6.85 -5.81 -2.36
CA GLU A 26 -7.86 -6.21 -3.35
C GLU A 26 -7.24 -6.39 -4.74
N PHE A 27 -6.32 -5.51 -5.14
CA PHE A 27 -5.65 -5.64 -6.44
C PHE A 27 -4.74 -6.88 -6.48
N CYS A 28 -4.09 -7.24 -5.38
CA CYS A 28 -3.34 -8.49 -5.28
C CYS A 28 -4.25 -9.73 -5.27
N TYR A 29 -5.48 -9.61 -4.76
CA TYR A 29 -6.47 -10.68 -4.79
C TYR A 29 -7.01 -10.89 -6.22
N GLU A 30 -7.29 -9.81 -6.95
CA GLU A 30 -7.75 -9.84 -8.34
C GLU A 30 -6.62 -10.09 -9.37
N GLN A 31 -5.39 -10.30 -8.91
CA GLN A 31 -4.19 -10.47 -9.76
C GLN A 31 -3.90 -9.26 -10.67
N LEU A 32 -4.41 -8.09 -10.33
CA LEU A 32 -4.03 -6.81 -10.95
C LEU A 32 -2.60 -6.41 -10.54
N LEU A 33 -2.19 -6.81 -9.34
CA LEU A 33 -0.83 -6.67 -8.83
C LEU A 33 -0.30 -8.05 -8.42
N GLU A 34 0.95 -8.34 -8.78
CA GLU A 34 1.63 -9.60 -8.45
C GLU A 34 2.83 -9.33 -7.52
N PRO A 35 2.61 -9.13 -6.22
CA PRO A 35 3.67 -8.80 -5.28
C PRO A 35 4.72 -9.91 -5.16
N GLN A 36 5.99 -9.54 -5.23
CA GLN A 36 7.13 -10.43 -5.05
C GLN A 36 7.61 -10.37 -3.59
N PRO A 37 7.95 -11.52 -2.97
CA PRO A 37 8.52 -11.53 -1.62
C PRO A 37 9.87 -10.79 -1.53
N ASP A 38 10.06 -10.00 -0.47
CA ASP A 38 11.28 -9.26 -0.12
C ASP A 38 11.49 -9.33 1.40
N GLY A 39 12.18 -10.36 1.87
CA GLY A 39 12.37 -10.62 3.30
C GLY A 39 11.06 -10.94 4.03
N ASP A 40 10.71 -10.14 5.04
CA ASP A 40 9.42 -10.20 5.75
C ASP A 40 8.33 -9.35 5.10
N THR A 41 8.64 -8.72 3.96
CA THR A 41 7.74 -7.86 3.20
C THR A 41 7.46 -8.42 1.79
N TYR A 42 6.63 -7.70 1.06
CA TYR A 42 6.34 -7.86 -0.35
C TYR A 42 6.60 -6.55 -1.07
N VAL A 43 7.02 -6.63 -2.34
CA VAL A 43 7.20 -5.48 -3.22
C VAL A 43 6.41 -5.69 -4.51
N THR A 44 5.68 -4.67 -4.95
CA THR A 44 4.99 -4.68 -6.25
C THR A 44 5.17 -3.35 -6.96
N ALA A 45 5.53 -3.39 -8.25
CA ALA A 45 5.57 -2.20 -9.09
C ALA A 45 4.15 -1.83 -9.51
N VAL A 46 3.83 -0.54 -9.47
CA VAL A 46 2.51 -0.01 -9.87
C VAL A 46 2.57 0.81 -11.15
N ASP A 47 3.73 1.36 -11.48
CA ASP A 47 4.02 2.10 -12.71
C ASP A 47 5.53 2.21 -12.93
N ASP A 48 5.96 2.79 -14.05
CA ASP A 48 7.36 3.05 -14.37
C ASP A 48 7.99 3.99 -13.33
N GLY A 49 8.80 3.40 -12.44
CA GLY A 49 9.54 4.11 -11.41
C GLY A 49 8.90 4.11 -10.02
N VAL A 50 7.71 3.53 -9.84
CA VAL A 50 7.06 3.45 -8.53
C VAL A 50 6.70 2.02 -8.16
N ALA A 51 7.14 1.62 -6.97
CA ALA A 51 6.74 0.39 -6.33
C ALA A 51 6.28 0.65 -4.89
N TYR A 52 5.56 -0.31 -4.32
CA TYR A 52 5.17 -0.32 -2.92
C TYR A 52 5.76 -1.51 -2.22
N ARG A 53 6.40 -1.27 -1.07
CA ARG A 53 6.83 -2.29 -0.11
C ARG A 53 5.83 -2.34 1.04
N PHE A 54 5.41 -3.52 1.44
CA PHE A 54 4.47 -3.70 2.55
C PHE A 54 4.56 -5.09 3.17
N ARG A 55 4.16 -5.24 4.43
CA ARG A 55 3.91 -6.54 5.06
C ARG A 55 2.49 -6.98 4.77
N ALA A 56 2.30 -8.26 4.51
CA ALA A 56 0.99 -8.83 4.35
C ALA A 56 0.94 -10.29 4.84
N ARG A 57 -0.28 -10.74 5.17
CA ARG A 57 -0.58 -12.16 5.41
C ARG A 57 -1.61 -12.65 4.40
N ARG A 58 -1.47 -13.90 3.98
CA ARG A 58 -2.48 -14.62 3.17
C ARG A 58 -3.55 -15.19 4.10
N GLY A 59 -4.81 -15.05 3.72
CA GLY A 59 -5.97 -15.62 4.43
C GLY A 59 -6.75 -16.61 3.59
N SER A 60 -7.93 -17.01 4.07
CA SER A 60 -8.86 -17.87 3.33
C SER A 60 -9.33 -17.19 2.03
N PHE A 61 -9.73 -18.00 1.04
CA PHE A 61 -10.16 -17.51 -0.26
C PHE A 61 -9.09 -16.62 -0.93
N ASP A 62 -7.82 -16.96 -0.74
CA ASP A 62 -6.67 -16.22 -1.30
C ASP A 62 -6.62 -14.72 -0.95
N CYS A 63 -7.35 -14.30 0.08
CA CYS A 63 -7.39 -12.89 0.46
C CYS A 63 -6.02 -12.42 0.97
N TRP A 64 -5.70 -11.18 0.64
CA TRP A 64 -4.55 -10.48 1.20
C TRP A 64 -5.00 -9.60 2.37
N HIS A 65 -4.23 -9.61 3.45
CA HIS A 65 -4.35 -8.62 4.52
C HIS A 65 -3.04 -7.85 4.60
N VAL A 66 -3.04 -6.63 4.08
CA VAL A 66 -1.91 -5.70 4.12
C VAL A 66 -1.91 -4.95 5.44
N ASP A 67 -0.76 -4.87 6.10
CA ASP A 67 -0.55 -4.03 7.27
C ASP A 67 -0.33 -2.58 6.84
N ALA A 68 -1.29 -1.71 7.13
CA ALA A 68 -1.32 -0.34 6.63
C ALA A 68 -0.11 0.49 7.11
N ASP A 69 0.37 0.25 8.33
CA ASP A 69 1.50 1.01 8.91
C ASP A 69 2.83 0.62 8.27
N SER A 70 2.88 -0.50 7.56
CA SER A 70 4.07 -1.01 6.87
C SER A 70 4.20 -0.53 5.42
N VAL A 71 3.15 0.09 4.84
CA VAL A 71 3.16 0.49 3.43
C VAL A 71 4.14 1.63 3.21
N ARG A 72 5.11 1.43 2.31
CA ARG A 72 6.10 2.44 1.92
C ARG A 72 6.16 2.51 0.40
N ARG A 73 6.15 3.74 -0.14
CA ARG A 73 6.46 4.00 -1.54
C ARG A 73 7.97 3.91 -1.72
N VAL A 74 8.40 3.13 -2.71
CA VAL A 74 9.80 2.94 -3.09
C VAL A 74 9.93 3.18 -4.59
N ALA A 75 11.12 3.52 -5.05
CA ALA A 75 11.46 3.53 -6.45
C ALA A 75 11.42 2.09 -7.00
N ALA A 76 11.10 1.94 -8.28
CA ALA A 76 10.99 0.63 -8.91
C ALA A 76 12.33 -0.14 -8.95
N ASP A 77 13.45 0.54 -8.77
CA ASP A 77 14.79 -0.06 -8.61
C ASP A 77 15.08 -0.55 -7.17
N GLY A 78 14.13 -0.35 -6.24
CA GLY A 78 14.21 -0.79 -4.85
C GLY A 78 14.70 0.26 -3.85
N ASN A 79 15.07 1.47 -4.31
CA ASN A 79 15.49 2.57 -3.45
C ASN A 79 14.27 3.27 -2.81
N GLU A 80 14.40 4.02 -1.71
CA GLU A 80 13.29 4.87 -1.24
C GLU A 80 12.94 5.91 -2.32
N ALA A 81 11.66 6.03 -2.66
CA ALA A 81 11.23 7.08 -3.58
C ALA A 81 11.37 8.43 -2.86
N GLU A 82 12.01 9.41 -3.50
CA GLU A 82 12.02 10.77 -2.98
C GLU A 82 10.58 11.26 -2.72
N PRO A 83 10.39 12.05 -1.64
CA PRO A 83 9.07 12.44 -1.12
C PRO A 83 8.19 13.18 -2.14
#